data_AF-A0A5B7DTN8-F1
#
_entry.id   AF-A0A5B7DTN8-F1
#
_cell.length_a   1.000
_cell.length_b   1.000
_cell.length_c   1.000
_cell.angle_alpha   90.00
_cell.angle_beta   90.00
_cell.angle_gamma   90.00
#
_symmetry.space_group_name_H-M   'P 1'
#
loop_
_entity.id
_entity.type
_entity.pdbx_description
1 polymer ?
#
loop_
_entity_poly.entity_id
_entity_poly.type
_entity_poly.pdbx_seq_one_letter_code
_entity_poly.pdbx_strand_id
1 'polypeptide(L)' 'MTESKHALSCESERYIETPVVLRKLTEDIMNKDFSGFRDKSGSMRRLINVERELRYVKEVMTD' A
#
# COMPACT_ATOMS: atom_id res chain seq x y z
N MET A 1 -33.24 -33.12 -24.26
CA MET A 1 -31.88 -32.65 -24.62
C MET A 1 -31.69 -31.33 -23.89
N THR A 2 -30.90 -31.40 -22.82
CA THR A 2 -30.77 -30.37 -21.77
C THR A 2 -30.04 -29.13 -22.29
N GLU A 3 -30.49 -27.96 -21.84
CA GLU A 3 -29.96 -26.64 -22.17
C GLU A 3 -28.47 -26.48 -21.86
N SER A 4 -27.78 -25.67 -22.67
CA SER A 4 -26.75 -24.77 -22.17
C SER A 4 -26.49 -23.66 -23.20
N LYS A 5 -27.09 -22.49 -22.96
CA LYS A 5 -26.61 -21.23 -23.54
C LYS A 5 -25.33 -20.87 -22.78
N HIS A 6 -24.20 -21.39 -23.24
CA HIS A 6 -22.91 -20.89 -22.80
C HIS A 6 -22.75 -19.48 -23.37
N ALA A 7 -23.20 -18.50 -22.59
CA ALA A 7 -22.73 -17.13 -22.63
C ALA A 7 -21.23 -17.14 -22.27
N LEU A 8 -20.39 -17.48 -23.24
CA LEU A 8 -18.95 -17.27 -23.19
C LEU A 8 -18.61 -16.04 -24.01
N SER A 9 -19.15 -14.89 -23.61
CA SER A 9 -18.73 -13.60 -24.15
C SER A 9 -18.57 -12.60 -23.01
N CYS A 10 -17.70 -12.91 -22.05
CA CYS A 10 -17.37 -11.94 -21.02
C CYS A 10 -16.02 -12.16 -20.33
N GLU A 11 -15.00 -12.61 -21.06
CA GLU A 11 -13.64 -12.62 -20.52
C GLU A 11 -12.71 -11.58 -21.18
N SER A 12 -13.08 -11.00 -22.33
CA SER A 12 -12.16 -10.18 -23.12
C SER A 12 -12.53 -8.69 -23.26
N GLU A 13 -13.69 -8.25 -22.79
CA GLU A 13 -14.15 -6.85 -22.95
C GLU A 13 -13.92 -5.94 -21.73
N ARG A 14 -13.46 -6.47 -20.58
CA ARG A 14 -13.55 -5.74 -19.29
C ARG A 14 -12.32 -4.96 -18.81
N TYR A 15 -11.23 -4.86 -19.56
CA TYR A 15 -10.06 -4.11 -19.09
C TYR A 15 -9.53 -3.11 -20.12
N ILE A 16 -10.39 -2.19 -20.57
CA ILE A 16 -9.93 -0.88 -21.05
C ILE A 16 -9.99 0.09 -19.87
N GLU A 17 -9.27 -0.21 -18.78
CA GLU A 17 -9.12 0.77 -17.71
C GLU A 17 -8.01 1.73 -18.11
N THR A 18 -8.36 3.02 -18.24
CA THR A 18 -7.40 4.09 -18.48
C THR A 18 -6.28 3.98 -17.43
N PRO A 19 -5.00 4.20 -17.77
CA PRO A 19 -3.88 4.02 -16.84
C PRO A 19 -4.04 4.72 -15.48
N VAL A 20 -4.78 5.84 -15.46
CA VAL A 20 -5.15 6.58 -14.24
C VAL A 20 -6.03 5.77 -13.29
N VAL A 21 -7.02 5.04 -13.83
CA VAL A 21 -7.95 4.21 -13.04
C VAL A 21 -7.24 3.00 -12.48
N LEU A 22 -6.40 2.33 -13.28
CA LEU A 22 -5.57 1.21 -12.83
C LEU A 22 -4.63 1.62 -11.70
N ARG A 23 -4.02 2.80 -11.82
CA ARG A 23 -3.14 3.36 -10.80
C ARG A 23 -3.88 3.62 -9.50
N LYS A 24 -5.08 4.19 -9.58
CA LYS A 24 -5.94 4.42 -8.41
C LYS A 24 -6.39 3.11 -7.76
N LEU A 25 -6.79 2.13 -8.57
CA LEU A 25 -7.15 0.79 -8.09
C LEU A 25 -5.97 0.11 -7.36
N THR A 26 -4.77 0.22 -7.92
CA THR A 26 -3.54 -0.32 -7.30
C THR A 26 -3.23 0.37 -5.98
N GLU A 27 -3.39 1.70 -5.92
CA GLU A 27 -3.19 2.48 -4.70
C GLU A 27 -4.23 2.17 -3.62
N ASP A 28 -5.50 2.00 -4.01
CA ASP A 28 -6.60 1.65 -3.10
C ASP A 28 -6.43 0.23 -2.54
N ILE A 29 -6.06 -0.75 -3.37
CA ILE A 29 -5.73 -2.12 -2.94
C ILE A 29 -4.52 -2.09 -2.00
N MET A 30 -3.46 -1.39 -2.39
CA MET A 30 -2.26 -1.28 -1.57
C MET A 30 -2.55 -0.60 -0.22
N ASN A 31 -3.37 0.44 -0.20
CA ASN A 31 -3.76 1.12 1.03
C ASN A 31 -4.63 0.24 1.92
N LYS A 32 -5.53 -0.56 1.35
CA LYS A 32 -6.39 -1.47 2.12
C LYS A 32 -5.56 -2.61 2.73
N ASP A 33 -4.79 -3.30 1.92
CA ASP A 33 -4.07 -4.52 2.31
C ASP A 33 -2.81 -4.23 3.14
N PHE A 34 -2.20 -3.05 2.95
CA PHE A 34 -0.97 -2.64 3.64
C PHE A 34 -1.16 -1.42 4.57
N SER A 35 -2.40 -1.09 4.92
CA SER A 35 -2.74 -0.01 5.89
C SER A 35 -1.92 -0.12 7.18
N GLY A 36 -1.82 -1.32 7.76
CA GLY A 36 -1.02 -1.58 8.97
C GLY A 36 0.49 -1.56 8.77
N PHE A 37 0.98 -1.70 7.53
CA PHE A 37 2.42 -1.63 7.21
C PHE A 37 2.89 -0.19 7.00
N ARG A 38 2.06 0.68 6.44
CA ARG A 38 2.37 2.13 6.34
C ARG A 38 2.53 2.77 7.70
N ASP A 39 1.67 2.43 8.66
CA ASP A 39 1.79 2.94 10.02
C ASP A 39 3.00 2.36 10.76
N LYS A 40 3.33 1.08 10.54
CA LYS A 40 4.57 0.48 11.06
C LYS A 40 5.83 1.11 10.49
N SER A 41 5.88 1.39 9.18
CA SER A 41 7.06 2.04 8.57
C SER A 41 7.22 3.49 9.04
N GLY A 42 6.10 4.22 9.21
CA GLY A 42 6.08 5.54 9.83
C GLY A 42 6.53 5.50 11.29
N SER A 43 6.05 4.51 12.06
CA SER A 43 6.42 4.29 13.46
C SER A 43 7.90 3.93 13.61
N MET A 44 8.43 3.07 12.74
CA MET A 44 9.84 2.70 12.76
C MET A 44 10.75 3.88 12.41
N ARG A 45 10.36 4.71 11.43
CA ARG A 45 11.06 5.98 11.13
C ARG A 45 11.03 6.94 12.33
N ARG A 46 9.89 7.08 13.01
CA ARG A 46 9.78 7.91 14.22
C ARG A 46 10.69 7.39 15.34
N LEU A 47 10.73 6.08 15.56
CA LEU A 47 11.57 5.46 16.59
C LEU A 47 13.07 5.72 16.35
N ILE A 48 13.53 5.54 15.10
CA ILE A 48 14.91 5.84 14.70
C ILE A 48 15.25 7.31 14.94
N ASN A 49 14.31 8.21 14.65
CA ASN A 49 14.54 9.64 14.85
C ASN A 49 14.67 9.99 16.34
N VAL A 50 13.84 9.43 17.21
CA VAL A 50 13.93 9.63 18.67
C VAL A 50 15.24 9.08 19.24
N GLU A 51 15.70 7.92 18.76
CA GLU A 51 16.98 7.34 19.18
C GLU A 51 18.18 8.23 18.81
N ARG A 52 18.17 8.83 17.62
CA ARG A 52 19.19 9.80 17.20
C ARG A 52 19.19 11.06 18.05
N GLU A 53 18.02 11.64 18.32
CA GLU A 53 17.90 12.82 19.18
C GLU A 53 18.40 12.54 20.61
N LEU A 54 18.05 11.39 21.18
CA LEU A 54 18.54 10.98 22.50
C LEU A 54 20.07 10.84 22.53
N ARG A 55 20.65 10.29 21.47
CA ARG A 55 22.11 10.17 21.34
C ARG A 55 22.77 11.54 21.28
N TYR A 56 22.22 12.47 20.49
CA TYR A 56 22.72 13.83 20.38
C TYR A 56 22.64 14.57 21.72
N VAL A 57 21.50 14.52 22.41
CA VAL A 57 21.34 15.15 23.73
C VAL A 57 22.34 14.56 24.74
N LYS A 58 22.53 13.24 24.72
CA LYS A 58 23.51 12.60 25.60
C LYS A 58 24.92 13.13 25.34
N GLU A 59 25.34 13.19 24.08
CA GLU A 59 26.66 13.69 23.67
C GLU A 59 26.88 15.13 24.14
N VAL A 60 25.92 16.02 23.86
CA VAL A 60 25.97 17.45 24.26
C VAL A 60 25.96 17.63 25.79
N MET A 61 25.28 16.77 26.54
CA MET A 61 25.22 16.83 28.01
C MET A 61 26.45 16.23 28.70
N THR A 62 27.27 15.47 27.97
CA THR A 62 28.47 14.82 28.50
C THR A 62 29.78 15.53 28.14
N ASP A 63 29.70 16.64 27.38
CA ASP A 63 30.76 17.64 27.22
C ASP A 63 30.71 18.70 28.32
#